data_AF-A0A1H8LCZ3-F1
#
_entry.id   AF-A0A1H8LCZ3-F1
#
_cell.length_a   1.000
_cell.length_b   1.000
_cell.length_c   1.000
_cell.angle_alpha   90.00
_cell.angle_beta   90.00
_cell.angle_gamma   90.00
#
_symmetry.space_group_name_H-M   'P 1'
#
loop_
_entity.id
_entity.type
_entity.pdbx_description
1 polymer ?
#
loop_
_entity_poly.entity_id
_entity_poly.type
_entity_poly.pdbx_seq_one_letter_code
_entity_poly.pdbx_strand_id
1 'polypeptide(L)'
;MESITAIVAAGVAFALSYFIGRAMASTTLAAAVMGAICGLAFAVLFFVSTVGIGAVVPGMFDGWMLGVHFIVLLVVVPLGSAAIALLEHRHLEKVEARRLPF
;
A
#
# COMPACT_ATOMS: atom_id res chain seq x y z
N MET A 1 7.84 -12.15 -14.96
CA MET A 1 7.84 -10.66 -14.91
C MET A 1 6.84 -10.14 -13.87
N GLU A 2 5.76 -10.89 -13.63
CA GLU A 2 4.69 -10.64 -12.68
C GLU A 2 5.16 -10.35 -11.25
N SER A 3 6.17 -11.09 -10.78
CA SER A 3 6.67 -10.90 -9.41
C SER A 3 7.39 -9.56 -9.25
N ILE A 4 8.09 -9.08 -10.28
CA ILE A 4 8.82 -7.80 -10.23
C ILE A 4 7.82 -6.64 -10.21
N THR A 5 6.80 -6.68 -11.06
CA THR A 5 5.76 -5.63 -11.11
C THR A 5 4.93 -5.60 -9.83
N ALA A 6 4.66 -6.76 -9.22
CA ALA A 6 3.98 -6.87 -7.93
C ALA A 6 4.80 -6.22 -6.80
N ILE A 7 6.11 -6.49 -6.75
CA ILE A 7 7.01 -5.90 -5.74
C ILE A 7 7.09 -4.39 -5.89
N VAL A 8 7.21 -3.88 -7.13
CA VAL A 8 7.25 -2.44 -7.39
C VAL A 8 5.94 -1.77 -6.95
N ALA A 9 4.78 -2.36 -7.29
CA ALA A 9 3.48 -1.83 -6.86
C ALA A 9 3.35 -1.80 -5.33
N ALA A 10 3.76 -2.87 -4.64
CA ALA A 10 3.79 -2.91 -3.17
C ALA A 10 4.72 -1.84 -2.58
N GLY A 11 5.92 -1.67 -3.15
CA GLY A 11 6.88 -0.65 -2.72
C GLY A 11 6.32 0.77 -2.83
N VAL A 12 5.66 1.09 -3.94
CA VAL A 12 5.02 2.40 -4.12
C VAL A 12 3.88 2.61 -3.13
N ALA A 13 3.03 1.59 -2.90
CA ALA A 13 1.94 1.65 -1.94
C ALA A 13 2.45 1.90 -0.50
N PHE A 14 3.54 1.24 -0.10
CA PHE A 14 4.16 1.44 1.21
C PHE A 14 4.78 2.83 1.36
N ALA A 15 5.48 3.32 0.34
CA ALA A 15 6.03 4.68 0.34
C ALA A 15 4.93 5.74 0.46
N LEU A 16 3.82 5.58 -0.26
CA LEU A 16 2.69 6.50 -0.19
C LEU A 16 2.01 6.48 1.19
N SER A 17 1.87 5.29 1.77
CA SER A 17 1.29 5.10 3.11
C SER A 17 2.15 5.76 4.20
N TYR A 18 3.47 5.72 4.05
CA TYR A 18 4.41 6.46 4.90
C TYR A 18 4.17 7.97 4.85
N PHE A 19 4.00 8.55 3.64
CA PHE A 19 3.67 9.98 3.50
C PHE A 19 2.32 10.35 4.11
N ILE A 20 1.31 9.49 3.95
CA ILE A 20 -0.03 9.69 4.55
C ILE A 20 0.05 9.72 6.08
N GLY A 21 0.74 8.74 6.68
CA GLY A 21 0.96 8.67 8.13
C GLY A 21 1.71 9.89 8.68
N ARG A 22 2.58 10.49 7.86
CA ARG A 22 3.39 11.65 8.24
C ARG A 22 2.65 12.99 8.15
N ALA A 23 1.78 13.18 7.17
CA ALA A 23 1.35 14.53 6.76
C ALA A 23 -0.16 14.81 6.82
N MET A 24 -1.03 13.79 6.81
CA MET A 24 -2.46 13.99 6.55
C MET A 24 -3.42 13.52 7.64
N ALA A 25 -2.97 12.70 8.59
CA ALA A 25 -3.88 12.10 9.58
C ALA A 25 -3.95 12.92 10.87
N SER A 26 -5.17 13.29 11.27
CA SER A 26 -5.44 13.94 12.56
C SER A 26 -5.47 12.95 13.74
N THR A 27 -5.68 11.66 13.46
CA THR A 27 -5.72 10.60 14.47
C THR A 27 -5.05 9.34 13.93
N THR A 28 -4.50 8.54 14.84
CA THR A 28 -3.87 7.24 14.53
C THR A 28 -4.79 6.27 13.80
N LEU A 29 -6.09 6.25 14.14
CA LEU A 29 -7.09 5.44 13.46
C LEU A 29 -7.31 5.92 12.01
N ALA A 30 -7.42 7.24 11.80
CA ALA A 30 -7.55 7.81 10.47
C ALA A 30 -6.31 7.53 9.60
N ALA A 31 -5.10 7.58 10.17
CA ALA A 31 -3.86 7.22 9.48
C ALA A 31 -3.89 5.77 8.99
N ALA A 32 -4.29 4.83 9.86
CA ALA A 32 -4.37 3.41 9.53
C ALA A 32 -5.42 3.14 8.44
N VAL A 33 -6.60 3.75 8.53
CA VAL A 33 -7.67 3.61 7.53
C VAL A 33 -7.26 4.18 6.18
N MET A 34 -6.64 5.37 6.16
CA MET A 34 -6.15 5.97 4.90
C MET A 34 -5.01 5.16 4.29
N GLY A 35 -4.11 4.60 5.09
CA GLY A 35 -3.10 3.64 4.65
C GLY A 35 -3.74 2.39 4.04
N ALA A 36 -4.72 1.78 4.71
CA ALA A 36 -5.44 0.62 4.19
C ALA A 36 -6.12 0.90 2.84
N ILE A 37 -6.83 2.03 2.72
CA ILE A 37 -7.50 2.45 1.49
C ILE A 37 -6.48 2.66 0.36
N CYS A 38 -5.35 3.29 0.67
CA CYS A 38 -4.27 3.48 -0.30
C CYS A 38 -3.71 2.14 -0.78
N GLY A 39 -3.41 1.22 0.14
CA GLY A 39 -2.92 -0.11 -0.20
C GLY A 39 -3.93 -0.91 -1.04
N LEU A 40 -5.22 -0.78 -0.74
CA LEU A 40 -6.30 -1.42 -1.51
C LEU A 40 -6.39 -0.85 -2.92
N ALA A 41 -6.35 0.48 -3.06
CA ALA A 41 -6.36 1.15 -4.35
C ALA A 41 -5.18 0.70 -5.23
N PHE A 42 -3.99 0.55 -4.65
CA PHE A 42 -2.81 0.05 -5.37
C PHE A 42 -2.93 -1.42 -5.77
N ALA A 43 -3.49 -2.28 -4.93
CA ALA A 43 -3.75 -3.68 -5.28
C ALA A 43 -4.73 -3.78 -6.47
N VAL A 44 -5.78 -2.96 -6.48
CA VAL A 44 -6.74 -2.89 -7.59
C VAL A 44 -6.09 -2.33 -8.86
N LEU A 45 -5.31 -1.25 -8.76
CA LEU A 45 -4.60 -0.67 -9.90
C LEU A 45 -3.60 -1.66 -10.52
N PHE A 46 -2.88 -2.42 -9.69
CA PHE A 46 -2.01 -3.51 -10.16
C PHE A 46 -2.79 -4.53 -10.99
N PHE A 47 -3.95 -4.98 -10.52
CA PHE A 47 -4.78 -5.95 -11.24
C PHE A 47 -5.32 -5.39 -12.56
N VAL A 48 -5.91 -4.19 -12.53
CA VAL A 48 -6.48 -3.57 -13.74
C VAL A 48 -5.41 -3.32 -14.80
N SER A 49 -4.23 -2.84 -14.40
CA SER A 49 -3.11 -2.59 -15.33
C SER A 49 -2.57 -3.89 -15.93
N THR A 50 -2.38 -4.93 -15.14
CA THR A 50 -1.89 -6.22 -15.64
C THR A 50 -2.88 -6.93 -16.54
N VAL A 51 -4.18 -6.92 -16.21
CA VAL A 51 -5.25 -7.43 -17.08
C VAL A 51 -5.32 -6.62 -18.39
N GLY A 52 -5.26 -5.29 -18.30
CA GLY A 52 -5.27 -4.41 -19.47
C GLY A 52 -4.09 -4.69 -20.41
N ILE A 53 -2.88 -4.84 -19.87
CA ILE A 53 -1.70 -5.17 -20.68
C ILE A 53 -1.81 -6.59 -21.26
N GLY A 54 -2.29 -7.57 -20.47
CA GLY A 54 -2.49 -8.94 -20.94
C GLY A 54 -3.52 -9.06 -22.08
N ALA A 55 -4.49 -8.15 -22.14
CA ALA A 55 -5.45 -8.07 -23.25
C ALA A 55 -4.83 -7.49 -24.54
N VAL A 56 -3.84 -6.60 -24.42
CA VAL A 56 -3.15 -5.98 -25.56
C VAL A 56 -1.99 -6.85 -26.06
N VAL A 57 -1.36 -7.61 -25.16
CA VAL A 57 -0.23 -8.50 -25.48
C VAL A 57 -0.56 -9.93 -25.03
N PRO A 58 -1.17 -10.74 -25.92
CA PRO A 58 -1.56 -12.10 -25.59
C PRO A 58 -0.35 -12.96 -25.20
N GLY A 59 -0.48 -13.77 -24.16
CA GLY A 59 0.57 -14.67 -23.68
C GLY A 59 1.68 -14.01 -22.86
N MET A 60 1.57 -12.70 -22.55
CA MET A 60 2.59 -12.00 -21.75
C MET A 60 2.53 -12.33 -20.26
N PHE A 61 1.34 -12.66 -19.75
CA PHE A 61 1.11 -13.00 -18.35
C PHE A 61 0.35 -14.31 -18.22
N ASP A 62 0.74 -15.14 -17.26
CA ASP A 62 -0.05 -16.30 -16.85
C ASP A 62 -1.20 -15.86 -15.95
N GLY A 63 -2.44 -16.03 -16.41
CA GLY A 63 -3.64 -15.62 -15.68
C GLY A 63 -3.80 -16.31 -14.33
N TRP A 64 -3.35 -17.55 -14.18
CA TRP A 64 -3.37 -18.26 -12.90
C TRP A 64 -2.41 -17.60 -11.92
N MET A 65 -1.16 -17.40 -12.34
CA MET A 65 -0.12 -16.80 -11.51
C MET A 65 -0.44 -15.34 -11.18
N LEU A 66 -1.07 -14.60 -12.09
CA LEU A 66 -1.55 -13.24 -11.87
C LEU A 66 -2.64 -13.18 -10.80
N GLY A 67 -3.60 -14.11 -10.82
CA GLY A 67 -4.65 -14.22 -9.82
C GLY A 67 -4.07 -14.46 -8.42
N VAL A 68 -3.07 -15.34 -8.30
CA VAL A 68 -2.37 -15.58 -7.02
C VAL A 68 -1.69 -14.31 -6.51
N HIS A 69 -0.94 -13.60 -7.37
CA HIS A 69 -0.28 -12.36 -6.98
C HIS A 69 -1.30 -11.29 -6.56
N PHE A 70 -2.44 -11.20 -7.23
CA PHE A 70 -3.50 -10.27 -6.85
C PHE A 70 -4.08 -10.59 -5.48
N ILE A 71 -4.43 -11.85 -5.19
CA ILE A 71 -4.97 -12.26 -3.88
C ILE A 71 -3.98 -11.93 -2.76
N VAL A 72 -2.70 -12.23 -2.96
CA VAL A 72 -1.65 -11.90 -1.99
C VAL A 72 -1.54 -10.39 -1.81
N LEU A 73 -1.48 -9.61 -2.88
CA LEU A 73 -1.39 -8.15 -2.80
C LEU A 73 -2.63 -7.52 -2.16
N LEU A 74 -3.83 -8.05 -2.44
CA LEU A 74 -5.10 -7.58 -1.87
C LEU A 74 -5.14 -7.71 -0.35
N VAL A 75 -4.39 -8.64 0.23
CA VAL A 75 -4.31 -8.83 1.68
C VAL A 75 -3.09 -8.11 2.25
N VAL A 76 -1.91 -8.36 1.70
CA VAL A 76 -0.63 -7.91 2.25
C VAL A 76 -0.46 -6.41 2.11
N VAL A 77 -0.85 -5.82 0.98
CA VAL A 77 -0.62 -4.39 0.73
C VAL A 77 -1.51 -3.52 1.63
N PRO A 78 -2.85 -3.71 1.72
CA PRO A 78 -3.67 -2.91 2.62
C PRO A 78 -3.24 -3.03 4.09
N LEU A 79 -2.95 -4.25 4.56
CA LEU A 79 -2.53 -4.48 5.94
C LEU A 79 -1.16 -3.85 6.23
N GLY A 80 -0.19 -4.01 5.32
CA GLY A 80 1.14 -3.42 5.45
C GLY A 80 1.08 -1.89 5.41
N SER A 81 0.32 -1.34 4.46
CA SER A 81 0.09 0.10 4.34
C SER A 81 -0.56 0.70 5.58
N ALA A 82 -1.58 0.04 6.14
CA ALA A 82 -2.22 0.46 7.37
C ALA A 82 -1.25 0.44 8.56
N ALA A 83 -0.44 -0.61 8.67
CA ALA A 83 0.55 -0.75 9.73
C ALA A 83 1.63 0.33 9.65
N ILE A 84 2.16 0.61 8.45
CA ILE A 84 3.17 1.66 8.24
C ILE A 84 2.60 3.03 8.60
N ALA A 85 1.40 3.35 8.10
CA ALA A 85 0.76 4.64 8.39
C ALA A 85 0.46 4.82 9.88
N LEU A 86 0.03 3.75 10.57
CA LEU A 86 -0.22 3.76 12.01
C LEU A 86 1.08 3.96 12.82
N LEU A 87 2.13 3.21 12.49
CA LEU A 87 3.40 3.26 13.19
C LEU A 87 4.04 4.63 13.08
N GLU A 88 3.99 5.25 11.89
CA GLU A 88 4.55 6.59 11.72
C GLU A 88 3.77 7.67 12.42
N HIS A 89 2.43 7.63 12.33
CA HIS A 89 1.61 8.61 13.03
C HIS A 89 1.84 8.55 14.55
N ARG A 90 1.91 7.34 15.13
CA ARG A 90 2.27 7.14 16.54
C ARG A 90 3.69 7.59 16.88
N HIS A 91 4.64 7.43 15.96
CA HIS A 91 6.02 7.86 16.19
C HIS A 91 6.07 9.39 16.29
N LEU A 92 5.38 10.09 15.38
CA LEU A 92 5.28 11.55 15.40
C LEU A 92 4.61 12.08 16.66
N GLU A 93 3.47 11.51 17.06
CA GLU A 93 2.78 11.90 18.30
C GLU A 93 3.71 11.79 19.53
N LYS A 94 4.50 10.70 19.62
CA LYS A 94 5.47 10.51 20.71
C LYS A 94 6.63 11.50 20.67
N VAL A 95 7.10 11.88 19.48
CA VAL A 95 8.17 12.85 19.30
C VAL A 95 7.69 14.26 19.64
N GLU A 96 6.49 14.64 19.23
CA GLU A 96 5.87 15.92 19.60
C GLU A 96 5.62 16.01 21.11
N ALA A 97 5.10 14.95 21.74
CA ALA A 97 4.90 14.91 23.19
C ALA A 97 6.21 15.08 23.99
N ARG A 98 7.35 14.64 23.45
CA ARG A 98 8.68 14.85 24.07
C ARG A 98 9.27 16.25 23.86
N ARG A 99 8.75 17.03 22.90
CA ARG A 99 9.23 18.40 22.62
C ARG A 99 8.49 19.46 23.45
N LEU A 100 7.39 19.10 24.10
CA LEU A 100 6.70 20.00 25.02
C LEU A 100 7.57 20.16 26.29
N PRO A 101 7.95 21.40 26.66
CA PRO A 101 8.67 21.64 27.90
C PRO A 101 7.71 21.38 29.07
N PHE A 102 8.01 20.37 29.87
CA PHE A 102 7.47 20.26 31.23
C PHE A 102 8.22 21.23 32.14
#